data_AF-W1I385-F1
#
_entry.id   AF-W1I385-F1
#
_cell.length_a   1.000
_cell.length_b   1.000
_cell.length_c   1.000
_cell.angle_alpha   90.00
_cell.angle_beta   90.00
_cell.angle_gamma   90.00
#
_symmetry.space_group_name_H-M   'P 1'
#
loop_
_entity.id
_entity.type
_entity.pdbx_description
1 polymer ?
#
loop_
_entity_poly.entity_id
_entity_poly.type
_entity_poly.pdbx_seq_one_letter_code
_entity_poly.pdbx_strand_id
1 'polypeptide(L)'
;MEDKETKNTGASIIRSLMKTKNISMKQLADELGYKSAQVLANKLYRDTLSLNEYVRIANVLNCDVKTIAKDGSIEILNQYKENK
;
A
#
# COMPACT_ATOMS: atom_id res chain seq x y z
N MET A 1 15.23 25.63 -8.62
CA MET A 1 15.05 24.17 -8.62
C MET A 1 13.65 23.95 -8.10
N GLU A 2 12.73 23.47 -8.93
CA GLU A 2 11.38 23.15 -8.47
C GLU A 2 11.48 22.02 -7.43
N ASP A 3 11.24 22.36 -6.17
CA ASP A 3 10.76 21.42 -5.17
C ASP A 3 9.49 20.79 -5.73
N LYS A 4 9.64 19.70 -6.47
CA LYS A 4 8.54 18.80 -6.78
C LYS A 4 8.13 18.20 -5.44
N GLU A 5 7.14 18.84 -4.83
CA GLU A 5 6.34 18.26 -3.76
C GLU A 5 5.96 16.85 -4.23
N THR A 6 6.69 15.86 -3.73
CA THR A 6 6.52 14.48 -4.15
C THR A 6 5.25 14.04 -3.47
N LYS A 7 4.13 14.21 -4.17
CA LYS A 7 2.81 13.84 -3.68
C LYS A 7 2.83 12.32 -3.45
N ASN A 8 3.18 11.92 -2.23
CA ASN A 8 3.27 10.53 -1.81
C ASN A 8 1.84 10.00 -1.65
N THR A 9 1.22 9.65 -2.78
CA THR A 9 -0.04 8.93 -2.77
C THR A 9 0.18 7.51 -2.26
N GLY A 10 -0.85 6.87 -1.72
CA GLY A 10 -0.74 5.48 -1.28
C GLY A 10 -0.22 4.59 -2.42
N ALA A 11 -0.62 4.90 -3.65
CA ALA A 11 -0.17 4.19 -4.82
C ALA A 11 1.31 4.37 -5.19
N SER A 12 1.93 5.53 -4.95
CA SER A 12 3.37 5.71 -5.23
C SER A 12 4.23 4.95 -4.21
N ILE A 13 3.79 4.89 -2.95
CA ILE A 13 4.44 4.12 -1.89
C ILE A 13 4.38 2.63 -2.20
N ILE A 14 3.20 2.10 -2.52
CA ILE A 14 3.04 0.67 -2.87
C ILE A 14 3.92 0.29 -4.07
N ARG A 15 3.94 1.10 -5.14
CA ARG A 15 4.79 0.82 -6.31
C ARG A 15 6.27 0.78 -5.95
N SER A 16 6.71 1.64 -5.03
CA SER A 16 8.09 1.66 -4.57
C SER A 16 8.42 0.41 -3.76
N LEU A 17 7.53 0.00 -2.84
CA LEU A 17 7.66 -1.25 -2.09
C LEU A 17 7.70 -2.48 -3.00
N MET A 18 6.83 -2.55 -4.02
CA MET A 18 6.84 -3.63 -5.01
C MET A 18 8.20 -3.76 -5.71
N LYS A 19 8.80 -2.64 -6.12
CA LYS A 19 10.14 -2.64 -6.74
C LYS A 19 11.21 -3.15 -5.75
N THR A 20 11.20 -2.64 -4.52
CA THR A 20 12.16 -3.05 -3.47
C THR A 20 12.04 -4.54 -3.14
N LYS A 21 10.82 -5.07 -3.10
CA LYS A 21 10.54 -6.48 -2.78
C LYS A 21 10.58 -7.40 -4.01
N ASN A 22 10.84 -6.87 -5.21
CA ASN A 22 10.84 -7.60 -6.48
C ASN A 22 9.50 -8.36 -6.74
N ILE A 23 8.37 -7.74 -6.41
CA ILE A 23 7.03 -8.32 -6.61
C ILE A 23 6.37 -7.62 -7.80
N SER A 24 5.92 -8.42 -8.77
CA SER A 24 5.17 -7.91 -9.92
C SER A 24 3.72 -7.56 -9.58
N MET A 25 3.09 -6.68 -10.37
CA MET A 25 1.67 -6.34 -10.21
C MET A 25 0.76 -7.56 -10.31
N LYS A 26 1.14 -8.54 -11.13
CA LYS A 26 0.41 -9.79 -11.29
C LYS A 26 0.47 -10.63 -10.02
N GLN A 27 1.67 -10.90 -9.50
CA GLN A 27 1.85 -11.63 -8.25
C GLN A 27 1.11 -10.96 -7.09
N LEU A 28 1.22 -9.64 -6.96
CA LEU A 28 0.51 -8.91 -5.92
C LEU A 28 -1.01 -9.04 -6.05
N ALA A 29 -1.54 -8.97 -7.28
CA ALA A 29 -2.97 -9.15 -7.52
C ALA A 29 -3.44 -10.57 -7.19
N ASP A 30 -2.65 -11.58 -7.55
CA ASP A 30 -2.94 -12.99 -7.27
C ASP A 30 -2.98 -13.26 -5.75
N GLU A 31 -1.95 -12.81 -5.01
CA GLU A 31 -1.87 -12.91 -3.54
C GLU A 31 -3.05 -12.22 -2.82
N LEU A 32 -3.53 -11.11 -3.38
CA LEU A 32 -4.66 -10.36 -2.83
C LEU A 32 -6.03 -10.90 -3.26
N GLY A 33 -6.07 -11.90 -4.15
CA GLY A 33 -7.30 -12.49 -4.68
C GLY A 33 -8.04 -11.61 -5.70
N TYR A 34 -7.35 -10.70 -6.39
CA TYR A 34 -7.94 -9.90 -7.46
C TYR A 34 -8.13 -10.72 -8.73
N LYS A 35 -9.24 -10.48 -9.45
CA LYS A 35 -9.52 -11.14 -10.74
C LYS A 35 -8.46 -10.88 -11.81
N SER A 36 -7.79 -9.73 -11.77
CA SER A 36 -6.69 -9.42 -12.68
C SER A 36 -5.78 -8.33 -12.12
N ALA A 37 -4.52 -8.35 -12.58
CA ALA A 37 -3.53 -7.31 -12.31
C ALA A 37 -4.00 -5.90 -12.71
N GLN A 38 -4.84 -5.82 -13.74
CA GLN A 38 -5.37 -4.55 -14.26
C GLN A 38 -6.38 -3.91 -13.30
N VAL A 39 -7.17 -4.70 -12.58
CA VAL A 39 -8.10 -4.16 -11.55
C VAL A 39 -7.30 -3.47 -10.44
N LEU A 40 -6.25 -4.13 -9.95
CA LEU A 40 -5.37 -3.55 -8.93
C LEU A 40 -4.61 -2.33 -9.47
N ALA A 41 -4.06 -2.41 -10.69
CA ALA A 41 -3.37 -1.30 -11.33
C ALA A 41 -4.28 -0.07 -11.52
N ASN A 42 -5.55 -0.27 -11.90
CA ASN A 42 -6.53 0.80 -12.04
C ASN A 42 -6.86 1.45 -10.70
N LYS A 43 -7.01 0.68 -9.62
CA LYS A 43 -7.21 1.23 -8.26
C LYS A 43 -6.01 2.05 -7.80
N LEU A 44 -4.80 1.54 -8.00
CA LEU A 44 -3.55 2.26 -7.72
C LEU A 44 -3.39 3.51 -8.59
N TYR A 45 -3.81 3.47 -9.85
CA TYR A 45 -3.74 4.64 -10.73
C TYR A 45 -4.72 5.73 -10.31
N ARG A 46 -5.94 5.35 -9.93
CA ARG A 46 -7.00 6.29 -9.51
C ARG A 46 -6.91 6.71 -8.05
N ASP A 47 -5.96 6.15 -7.29
CA ASP A 47 -5.77 6.37 -5.85
C ASP A 47 -7.05 6.12 -5.03
N THR A 48 -7.85 5.13 -5.43
CA THR A 48 -9.13 4.79 -4.79
C THR A 48 -9.00 3.63 -3.79
N LEU A 49 -7.80 3.44 -3.22
CA LEU A 49 -7.56 2.40 -2.21
C LEU A 49 -8.10 2.86 -0.86
N SER A 50 -8.92 2.04 -0.22
CA SER A 50 -9.24 2.24 1.19
C SER A 50 -8.01 1.97 2.07
N LEU A 51 -8.00 2.51 3.29
CA LEU A 51 -6.94 2.24 4.27
C LEU A 51 -6.77 0.73 4.52
N ASN A 52 -7.88 -0.02 4.59
CA ASN A 52 -7.85 -1.46 4.79
C ASN A 52 -7.16 -2.19 3.63
N GLU A 53 -7.46 -1.80 2.38
CA GLU A 53 -6.77 -2.34 1.20
C GLU A 53 -5.29 -1.99 1.19
N TYR A 54 -4.94 -0.76 1.56
CA TYR A 54 -3.55 -0.32 1.66
C TYR A 54 -2.76 -1.16 2.67
N VAL A 55 -3.32 -1.34 3.89
CA VAL A 55 -2.71 -2.16 4.94
C VAL A 55 -2.60 -3.62 4.49
N ARG A 56 -3.61 -4.16 3.80
CA ARG A 56 -3.57 -5.52 3.24
C ARG A 56 -2.45 -5.68 2.21
N ILE A 57 -2.31 -4.72 1.30
CA ILE A 57 -1.24 -4.71 0.29
C ILE A 57 0.13 -4.64 0.97
N ALA A 58 0.30 -3.74 1.94
CA ALA A 58 1.55 -3.61 2.69
C ALA A 58 1.90 -4.91 3.43
N ASN A 59 0.91 -5.59 4.03
CA ASN A 59 1.09 -6.86 4.70
C ASN A 59 1.57 -7.96 3.73
N VAL A 60 0.99 -8.07 2.52
CA VAL A 60 1.46 -9.00 1.47
C VAL A 60 2.90 -8.68 1.04
N LEU A 61 3.26 -7.39 1.02
CA LEU A 61 4.63 -6.94 0.75
C LEU A 61 5.57 -7.11 1.97
N ASN A 62 5.11 -7.77 3.04
CA ASN A 62 5.81 -7.98 4.30
C ASN A 62 6.33 -6.66 4.90
N CYS A 63 5.39 -5.73 5.09
CA CYS A 63 5.60 -4.38 5.60
C CYS A 63 4.49 -4.03 6.61
N ASP A 64 4.89 -3.36 7.70
CA ASP A 64 3.96 -2.79 8.68
C ASP A 64 3.51 -1.39 8.29
N VAL A 65 2.25 -1.05 8.62
CA VAL A 65 1.72 0.31 8.46
C VAL A 65 1.46 0.87 9.85
N LYS A 66 2.14 1.95 10.23
CA LYS A 66 1.94 2.61 11.52
C LYS A 66 1.52 4.07 11.40
N THR A 67 0.68 4.50 12.33
CA THR A 67 0.32 5.90 12.53
C THR A 67 1.11 6.40 13.74
N ILE A 68 1.89 7.45 13.56
CA ILE A 68 2.74 8.03 14.59
C ILE A 68 2.28 9.46 14.85
N ALA A 69 2.00 9.79 16.11
CA ALA A 69 1.72 11.17 16.50
C ALA A 69 2.98 12.04 16.31
N LYS A 70 2.82 13.31 15.94
CA LYS A 70 3.96 14.20 15.64
C LYS A 70 4.88 14.44 16.84
N ASP A 71 4.34 14.33 18.04
CA ASP A 71 5.06 14.43 19.31
C ASP A 71 5.64 13.09 19.78
N GLY A 72 5.46 12.02 19.01
CA GLY A 72 5.93 10.67 19.34
C GLY A 72 5.18 10.01 20.50
N SER A 73 4.11 10.62 21.01
CA SER A 73 3.38 10.12 22.18
C SER A 73 2.61 8.83 21.91
N ILE A 74 2.23 8.59 20.65
CA ILE A 74 1.37 7.49 20.24
C ILE A 74 1.93 6.85 18.98
N GLU A 75 2.06 5.52 19.00
CA GLU A 75 2.26 4.68 17.82
C GLU A 75 1.13 3.64 17.73
N ILE A 76 0.38 3.67 16.63
CA ILE A 76 -0.69 2.70 16.35
C ILE A 76 -0.26 1.84 15.18
N LEU A 77 -0.13 0.53 15.42
CA LEU A 77 0.08 -0.44 14.36
C LEU A 77 -1.26 -0.74 13.66
N ASN A 78 -1.36 -0.41 12.38
CA ASN A 78 -2.53 -0.70 11.56
C ASN A 78 -2.41 -2.14 11.04
N GLN A 79 -3.19 -3.04 11.61
CA GLN A 79 -3.22 -4.45 11.21
C GLN A 79 -4.42 -4.74 10.30
N TYR A 80 -4.20 -5.54 9.26
CA TYR A 80 -5.30 -6.14 8.50
C TYR A 80 -5.92 -7.25 9.35
N LYS A 81 -7.17 -7.06 9.80
CA LYS A 81 -7.97 -8.14 10.40
C LYS A 81 -8.80 -8.78 9.29
N GLU A 82 -8.40 -9.97 8.86
CA GLU A 82 -9.27 -10.81 8.03
C GLU A 82 -10.40 -11.30 8.95
N ASN A 83 -11.59 -10.73 8.80
CA ASN A 83 -12.77 -11.23 9.49
C ASN A 83 -13.07 -12.62 8.89
N LYS A 84 -12.71 -13.69 9.61
CA LYS A 84 -13.19 -15.05 9.35
C LYS A 84 -14.63 -15.20 9.78
#